data_AF-A0A2A2Q5T4-F1
#
_entry.id   AF-A0A2A2Q5T4-F1
#
_cell.length_a   1.000
_cell.length_b   1.000
_cell.length_c   1.000
_cell.angle_alpha   90.00
_cell.angle_beta   90.00
_cell.angle_gamma   90.00
#
_symmetry.space_group_name_H-M   'P 1'
#
loop_
_entity.id
_entity.type
_entity.pdbx_description
1 polymer ?
#
loop_
_entity_poly.entity_id
_entity_poly.type
_entity_poly.pdbx_seq_one_letter_code
_entity_poly.pdbx_strand_id
1 'polypeptide(L)'
;MRHDFARSALALGLGWEAVLPLPPAEFRRDFSDQEWREVEVLLGEAEHVRVISERGRREDSYLDGGMETVNHCDLLIAVWDGEPSRGRGGTAEIVAYARELQRPLIIIDALTLAVRKEHFESLQVGNRHLAKLNALPSVPAGDLPAGADEGFRRVHAFHLKVDHAATHGAPHFRRLITATVGLHVTATALAAASLAFHLHHAAMPWGKLLCLFGALGVALVVRHHRHQHDWVRSRLAAEITRSALAIWGLPRAVRLFDDFDWAGLEPLRRSLDVLQRRSARTRPAPFDEFKQRYLRERIDGQRAYFARQESKAVPQLARLRLGFTVSSVLAIVFTAVYALHSTLAQPIAPPWVEMAIFGFGPIVLPVLAAGFISLISINDLHRRVARYREMHIRLEAARKEAAFVQTWGALERVIAKAERALLQEVFEWHSITSFSETH
;
A
#
# COMPACT_ATOMS: atom_id res chain seq x y z
N MET A 1 20.26 -35.52 -15.34
CA MET A 1 19.25 -34.53 -15.74
C MET A 1 18.64 -33.74 -14.58
N ARG A 2 18.02 -34.34 -13.55
CA ARG A 2 17.25 -33.57 -12.53
C ARG A 2 18.07 -32.53 -11.73
N HIS A 3 19.36 -32.75 -11.49
CA HIS A 3 20.23 -31.79 -10.78
C HIS A 3 21.01 -30.85 -11.71
N ASP A 4 20.95 -31.07 -13.03
CA ASP A 4 21.77 -30.33 -13.99
C ASP A 4 21.27 -28.90 -14.18
N PHE A 5 19.97 -28.65 -14.00
CA PHE A 5 19.40 -27.31 -14.10
C PHE A 5 19.92 -26.38 -12.99
N ALA A 6 19.89 -26.83 -11.73
CA ALA A 6 20.39 -26.05 -10.59
C ALA A 6 21.89 -25.77 -10.71
N ARG A 7 22.70 -26.77 -11.13
CA ARG A 7 24.13 -26.58 -11.40
C ARG A 7 24.37 -25.57 -12.52
N SER A 8 23.59 -25.64 -13.59
CA SER A 8 23.69 -24.68 -14.71
C SER A 8 23.34 -23.26 -14.27
N ALA A 9 22.29 -23.09 -13.46
CA ALA A 9 21.92 -21.81 -12.88
C ALA A 9 23.05 -21.23 -12.01
N LEU A 10 23.64 -22.05 -11.13
CA LEU A 10 24.78 -21.66 -10.30
C LEU A 10 26.01 -21.28 -11.13
N ALA A 11 26.34 -22.04 -12.19
CA ALA A 11 27.45 -21.74 -13.09
C ALA A 11 27.28 -20.39 -13.83
N LEU A 12 26.03 -19.97 -14.05
CA LEU A 12 25.68 -18.67 -14.62
C LEU A 12 25.58 -17.55 -13.57
N GLY A 13 25.85 -17.83 -12.29
CA GLY A 13 25.72 -16.87 -11.19
C GLY A 13 24.27 -16.49 -10.87
N LEU A 14 23.30 -17.33 -11.26
CA LEU A 14 21.89 -17.11 -10.95
C LEU A 14 21.57 -17.61 -9.53
N GLY A 15 20.74 -16.83 -8.85
CA GLY A 15 20.09 -17.28 -7.62
C GLY A 15 19.03 -18.31 -7.93
N TRP A 16 18.80 -19.26 -7.03
CA TRP A 16 17.74 -20.26 -7.20
C TRP A 16 17.04 -20.60 -5.88
N GLU A 17 15.76 -20.94 -5.99
CA GLU A 17 14.92 -21.43 -4.89
C GLU A 17 14.55 -22.88 -5.17
N ALA A 18 14.69 -23.74 -4.17
CA ALA A 18 14.25 -25.13 -4.22
C ALA A 18 12.82 -25.22 -3.69
N VAL A 19 11.89 -25.63 -4.55
CA VAL A 19 10.53 -26.00 -4.15
C VAL A 19 10.52 -27.52 -3.95
N LEU A 20 10.62 -27.95 -2.70
CA LEU A 20 10.58 -29.35 -2.31
C LEU A 20 9.13 -29.79 -2.08
N PRO A 21 8.67 -30.85 -2.74
CA PRO A 21 7.33 -31.39 -2.50
C PRO A 21 7.21 -31.98 -1.09
N LEU A 22 8.30 -32.51 -0.54
CA LEU A 22 8.35 -33.27 0.71
C LEU A 22 9.45 -32.75 1.64
N PRO A 23 9.38 -33.01 2.96
CA PRO A 23 10.48 -32.73 3.87
C PRO A 23 11.78 -33.44 3.43
N PRO A 24 12.98 -32.87 3.66
CA PRO A 24 14.24 -33.45 3.19
C PRO A 24 14.45 -34.92 3.57
N ALA A 25 14.05 -35.31 4.78
CA ALA A 25 14.17 -36.70 5.25
C ALA A 25 13.32 -37.69 4.44
N GLU A 26 12.15 -37.26 3.94
CA GLU A 26 11.26 -38.07 3.10
C GLU A 26 11.63 -37.98 1.62
N PHE A 27 12.07 -36.80 1.17
CA PHE A 27 12.54 -36.58 -0.19
C PHE A 27 13.81 -37.39 -0.50
N ARG A 28 14.68 -37.59 0.51
CA ARG A 28 15.87 -38.45 0.41
C ARG A 28 15.57 -39.85 -0.13
N ARG A 29 14.38 -40.40 0.16
CA ARG A 29 13.99 -41.75 -0.26
C ARG A 29 13.86 -41.91 -1.77
N ASP A 30 13.83 -40.82 -2.53
CA ASP A 30 13.78 -40.85 -4.01
C ASP A 30 15.16 -40.94 -4.66
N PHE A 31 16.23 -40.98 -3.87
CA PHE A 31 17.62 -40.93 -4.33
C PHE A 31 18.43 -42.07 -3.71
N SER A 32 19.46 -42.53 -4.43
CA SER A 32 20.53 -43.31 -3.80
C SER A 32 21.33 -42.45 -2.81
N ASP A 33 22.08 -43.08 -1.92
CA ASP A 33 22.90 -42.34 -0.94
C ASP A 33 23.94 -41.41 -1.58
N GLN A 34 24.48 -41.79 -2.74
CA GLN A 34 25.42 -40.96 -3.48
C GLN A 34 24.73 -39.75 -4.10
N GLU A 35 23.60 -39.96 -4.78
CA GLU A 35 22.82 -38.88 -5.38
C GLU A 35 22.31 -37.91 -4.30
N TRP A 36 21.84 -38.42 -3.16
CA TRP A 36 21.37 -37.56 -2.07
C TRP A 36 22.46 -36.63 -1.54
N ARG A 37 23.71 -37.10 -1.40
CA ARG A 37 24.82 -36.22 -1.00
C ARG A 37 24.98 -35.05 -1.97
N GLU A 38 24.84 -35.31 -3.28
CA GLU A 38 24.87 -34.24 -4.28
C GLU A 38 23.68 -33.29 -4.17
N VAL A 39 22.48 -33.82 -3.95
CA VAL A 39 21.26 -33.02 -3.71
C VAL A 39 21.44 -32.15 -2.48
N GLU A 40 21.96 -32.70 -1.39
CA GLU A 40 22.16 -32.02 -0.12
C GLU A 40 23.16 -30.87 -0.25
N VAL A 41 24.27 -31.07 -0.97
CA VAL A 41 25.20 -29.99 -1.32
C VAL A 41 24.48 -28.89 -2.11
N LEU A 42 23.71 -29.26 -3.14
CA LEU A 42 22.96 -28.27 -3.92
C LEU A 42 21.93 -27.52 -3.07
N LEU A 43 21.15 -28.21 -2.23
CA LEU A 43 20.17 -27.56 -1.35
C LEU A 43 20.83 -26.57 -0.38
N GLY A 44 22.07 -26.83 0.06
CA GLY A 44 22.87 -25.87 0.82
C GLY A 44 23.27 -24.61 0.04
N GLU A 45 23.32 -24.72 -1.29
CA GLU A 45 23.59 -23.62 -2.23
C GLU A 45 22.35 -22.88 -2.72
N ALA A 46 21.14 -23.34 -2.39
CA ALA A 46 19.90 -22.64 -2.72
C ALA A 46 19.78 -21.34 -1.90
N GLU A 47 19.25 -20.27 -2.51
CA GLU A 47 18.93 -19.04 -1.77
C GLU A 47 17.77 -19.25 -0.80
N HIS A 48 16.89 -20.21 -1.11
CA HIS A 48 15.78 -20.62 -0.25
C HIS A 48 15.37 -22.05 -0.56
N VAL A 49 15.01 -22.81 0.47
CA VAL A 49 14.44 -24.15 0.34
C VAL A 49 13.06 -24.14 0.99
N ARG A 50 12.02 -24.35 0.18
CA ARG A 50 10.63 -24.34 0.61
C ARG A 50 10.06 -25.74 0.53
N VAL A 51 9.50 -26.23 1.63
CA VAL A 51 8.75 -27.49 1.65
C VAL A 51 7.26 -27.18 1.48
N ILE A 52 6.60 -27.80 0.52
CA ILE A 52 5.20 -27.51 0.17
C ILE A 52 4.21 -28.29 1.03
N SER A 53 4.44 -29.59 1.23
CA SER A 53 3.57 -30.41 2.04
C SER A 53 4.34 -31.18 3.10
N GLU A 54 3.80 -31.19 4.31
CA GLU A 54 4.23 -32.07 5.40
C GLU A 54 3.23 -33.22 5.64
N ARG A 55 2.04 -33.17 4.99
CA ARG A 55 0.91 -34.06 5.28
C ARG A 55 0.10 -34.34 4.01
N GLY A 56 -0.13 -35.61 3.69
CA GLY A 56 -0.92 -36.03 2.53
C GLY A 56 -0.31 -37.24 1.83
N ARG A 57 -0.89 -37.64 0.69
CA ARG A 57 -0.28 -38.67 -0.16
C ARG A 57 0.93 -38.07 -0.86
N ARG A 58 2.01 -38.86 -0.97
CA ARG A 58 3.28 -38.45 -1.60
C ARG A 58 3.07 -37.85 -2.99
N GLU A 59 2.24 -38.50 -3.82
CA GLU A 59 1.90 -38.06 -5.17
C GLU A 59 1.20 -36.70 -5.22
N ASP A 60 0.32 -36.42 -4.26
CA ASP A 60 -0.35 -35.11 -4.16
C ASP A 60 0.66 -34.01 -3.87
N SER A 61 1.67 -34.29 -3.04
CA SER A 61 2.73 -33.33 -2.70
C SER A 61 3.60 -32.94 -3.91
N TYR A 62 3.81 -33.88 -4.84
CA TYR A 62 4.52 -33.61 -6.10
C TYR A 62 3.73 -32.71 -7.03
N LEU A 63 2.43 -32.96 -7.16
CA LEU A 63 1.54 -32.09 -7.92
C LEU A 63 1.50 -30.68 -7.31
N ASP A 64 1.32 -30.57 -6.00
CA ASP A 64 1.30 -29.30 -5.29
C ASP A 64 2.62 -28.52 -5.49
N GLY A 65 3.77 -29.20 -5.42
CA GLY A 65 5.08 -28.61 -5.69
C GLY A 65 5.25 -28.08 -7.12
N GLY A 66 4.75 -28.83 -8.11
CA GLY A 66 4.74 -28.40 -9.50
C GLY A 66 3.80 -27.22 -9.75
N MET A 67 2.59 -27.26 -9.19
CA MET A 67 1.62 -26.17 -9.28
C MET A 67 2.17 -24.89 -8.64
N GLU A 68 2.85 -25.02 -7.49
CA GLU A 68 3.48 -23.89 -6.81
C GLU A 68 4.58 -23.25 -7.66
N THR A 69 5.36 -24.07 -8.36
CA THR A 69 6.38 -23.59 -9.30
C THR A 69 5.74 -22.75 -10.42
N VAL A 70 4.61 -23.21 -10.98
CA VAL A 70 3.87 -22.48 -12.01
C VAL A 70 3.27 -21.18 -11.46
N ASN A 71 2.69 -21.21 -10.26
CA ASN A 71 2.03 -20.06 -9.65
C ASN A 71 3.00 -18.90 -9.37
N HIS A 72 4.26 -19.21 -9.07
CA HIS A 72 5.28 -18.24 -8.75
C HIS A 72 6.22 -17.87 -9.91
N CYS A 73 6.02 -18.43 -11.11
CA CYS A 73 6.85 -18.11 -12.27
C CYS A 73 6.23 -17.01 -13.16
N ASP A 74 7.10 -16.17 -13.73
CA ASP A 74 6.73 -15.28 -14.85
C ASP A 74 6.90 -15.98 -16.21
N LEU A 75 7.75 -16.99 -16.24
CA LEU A 75 8.10 -17.81 -17.40
C LEU A 75 8.41 -19.20 -16.88
N LEU A 76 7.74 -20.22 -17.42
CA LEU A 76 8.05 -21.61 -17.13
C LEU A 76 9.00 -22.16 -18.20
N ILE A 77 10.09 -22.79 -17.77
CA ILE A 77 10.96 -23.58 -18.66
C ILE A 77 10.76 -25.05 -18.30
N ALA A 78 10.31 -25.84 -19.28
CA ALA A 78 10.09 -27.27 -19.11
C ALA A 78 11.01 -28.07 -20.04
N VAL A 79 11.74 -29.04 -19.50
CA VAL A 79 12.44 -30.06 -20.28
C VAL A 79 11.55 -31.29 -20.32
N TRP A 80 10.94 -31.57 -21.48
CA TRP A 80 9.86 -32.54 -21.63
C TRP A 80 9.86 -33.17 -23.02
N ASP A 81 9.60 -34.47 -23.10
CA ASP A 81 9.57 -35.27 -24.33
C ASP A 81 8.21 -35.22 -25.07
N GLY A 82 7.23 -34.46 -24.56
CA GLY A 82 5.90 -34.37 -25.16
C GLY A 82 4.94 -35.49 -24.75
N GLU A 83 5.42 -36.50 -24.02
CA GLU A 83 4.63 -37.68 -23.64
C GLU A 83 3.70 -37.41 -22.43
N PRO A 84 2.57 -38.14 -22.31
CA PRO A 84 1.69 -38.04 -21.14
C PRO A 84 2.40 -38.34 -19.81
N SER A 85 1.86 -37.81 -18.73
CA SER A 85 2.41 -38.06 -17.40
C SER A 85 2.28 -39.53 -17.01
N ARG A 86 3.35 -40.12 -16.47
CA ARG A 86 3.37 -41.51 -15.97
C ARG A 86 2.84 -41.65 -14.55
N GLY A 87 2.51 -40.54 -13.90
CA GLY A 87 1.99 -40.45 -12.54
C GLY A 87 1.56 -39.03 -12.22
N ARG A 88 0.87 -38.84 -11.10
CA ARG A 88 0.36 -37.53 -10.73
C ARG A 88 1.51 -36.56 -10.39
N GLY A 89 1.38 -35.31 -10.83
CA GLY A 89 2.41 -34.28 -10.65
C GLY A 89 3.63 -34.40 -11.57
N GLY A 90 3.56 -35.24 -12.61
CA GLY A 90 4.61 -35.27 -13.64
C GLY A 90 4.56 -34.08 -14.60
N THR A 91 5.62 -33.91 -15.39
CA THR A 91 5.84 -32.71 -16.21
C THR A 91 4.68 -32.35 -17.13
N ALA A 92 4.01 -33.35 -17.74
CA ALA A 92 2.87 -33.10 -18.63
C ALA A 92 1.69 -32.45 -17.92
N GLU A 93 1.38 -32.83 -16.67
CA GLU A 93 0.31 -32.20 -15.87
C GLU A 93 0.66 -30.75 -15.51
N ILE A 94 1.94 -30.49 -15.16
CA ILE A 94 2.41 -29.14 -14.82
C ILE A 94 2.43 -28.22 -16.04
N VAL A 95 2.84 -28.74 -17.21
CA VAL A 95 2.76 -28.02 -18.48
C VAL A 95 1.31 -27.74 -18.86
N ALA A 96 0.40 -28.70 -18.69
CA ALA A 96 -1.03 -28.49 -18.93
C ALA A 96 -1.61 -27.40 -18.00
N TYR A 97 -1.27 -27.43 -16.71
CA TYR A 97 -1.68 -26.40 -15.77
C TYR A 97 -1.13 -25.01 -16.14
N ALA A 98 0.14 -24.93 -16.56
CA ALA A 98 0.74 -23.67 -16.98
C ALA A 98 0.11 -23.11 -18.27
N ARG A 99 -0.30 -23.97 -19.20
CA ARG A 99 -1.08 -23.58 -20.39
C ARG A 99 -2.46 -23.05 -20.03
N GLU A 100 -3.16 -23.68 -19.09
CA GLU A 100 -4.47 -23.22 -18.63
C GLU A 100 -4.40 -21.82 -18.00
N LEU A 101 -3.33 -21.55 -17.24
CA LEU A 101 -3.05 -20.23 -16.69
C LEU A 101 -2.44 -19.23 -17.69
N GLN A 102 -2.30 -19.61 -18.97
CA GLN A 102 -1.72 -18.78 -20.04
C GLN A 102 -0.33 -18.21 -19.68
N ARG A 103 0.45 -18.99 -18.91
CA ARG A 103 1.82 -18.62 -18.56
C ARG A 103 2.68 -18.62 -19.83
N PRO A 104 3.67 -17.73 -19.95
CA PRO A 104 4.73 -17.88 -20.93
C PRO A 104 5.49 -19.19 -20.69
N LEU A 105 5.67 -20.01 -21.73
CA LEU A 105 6.35 -21.32 -21.66
C LEU A 105 7.48 -21.43 -22.67
N ILE A 106 8.65 -21.89 -22.22
CA ILE A 106 9.68 -22.48 -23.08
C ILE A 106 9.65 -23.99 -22.84
N ILE A 107 9.42 -24.76 -23.90
CA ILE A 107 9.55 -26.21 -23.88
C ILE A 107 10.82 -26.58 -24.63
N ILE A 108 11.71 -27.30 -23.96
CA ILE A 108 12.91 -27.90 -24.55
C ILE A 108 12.63 -29.39 -24.67
N ASP A 109 12.52 -29.87 -25.90
CA ASP A 109 12.30 -31.29 -26.16
C ASP A 109 13.48 -32.12 -25.63
N ALA A 110 13.21 -33.07 -24.75
CA ALA A 110 14.26 -33.81 -24.05
C ALA A 110 15.08 -34.74 -24.95
N LEU A 111 14.58 -35.08 -26.15
CA LEU A 111 15.20 -36.04 -27.07
C LEU A 111 15.88 -35.32 -28.24
N THR A 112 15.21 -34.33 -28.81
CA THR A 112 15.64 -33.61 -30.02
C THR A 112 16.33 -32.28 -29.70
N LEU A 113 16.20 -31.79 -28.46
CA LEU A 113 16.67 -30.47 -28.01
C LEU A 113 16.00 -29.30 -28.74
N ALA A 114 14.90 -29.56 -29.46
CA ALA A 114 14.13 -28.52 -30.11
C ALA A 114 13.48 -27.59 -29.08
N VAL A 115 13.53 -26.29 -29.33
CA VAL A 115 12.97 -25.27 -28.43
C VAL A 115 11.67 -24.73 -29.01
N ARG A 116 10.57 -24.91 -28.26
CA ARG A 116 9.27 -24.31 -28.55
C ARG A 116 8.96 -23.21 -27.54
N LYS A 117 8.35 -22.13 -28.03
CA LYS A 117 7.85 -21.02 -27.21
C LYS A 117 6.33 -20.95 -27.33
N GLU A 118 5.64 -20.80 -26.21
CA GLU A 118 4.18 -20.67 -26.13
C GLU A 118 3.81 -19.48 -25.25
N HIS A 119 2.72 -18.78 -25.60
CA HIS A 119 2.18 -17.63 -24.87
C HIS A 119 3.21 -16.54 -24.53
N PHE A 120 4.19 -16.29 -25.41
CA PHE A 120 5.22 -15.29 -25.15
C PHE A 120 4.69 -13.85 -25.21
N GLU A 121 3.56 -13.65 -25.88
CA GLU A 121 2.81 -12.39 -25.90
C GLU A 121 2.29 -11.97 -24.52
N SER A 122 2.12 -12.90 -23.57
CA SER A 122 1.73 -12.60 -22.19
C SER A 122 2.92 -12.27 -21.28
N LEU A 123 4.16 -12.45 -21.77
CA LEU A 123 5.37 -12.17 -20.99
C LEU A 123 5.58 -10.66 -20.82
N GLN A 124 5.31 -10.16 -19.62
CA GLN A 124 5.58 -8.78 -19.27
C GLN A 124 7.04 -8.58 -18.84
N VAL A 125 7.91 -8.29 -19.82
CA VAL A 125 9.31 -7.95 -19.56
C VAL A 125 9.43 -6.48 -19.18
N GLY A 126 9.74 -6.23 -17.91
CA GLY A 126 9.77 -4.88 -17.35
C GLY A 126 8.36 -4.34 -17.07
N ASN A 127 8.28 -3.33 -16.21
CA ASN A 127 7.00 -2.77 -15.80
C ASN A 127 7.05 -1.25 -15.89
N ARG A 128 6.10 -0.68 -16.63
CA ARG A 128 6.00 0.76 -16.85
C ARG A 128 5.96 1.55 -15.54
N HIS A 129 5.29 1.03 -14.51
CA HIS A 129 5.23 1.67 -13.19
C HIS A 129 6.58 1.63 -12.49
N LEU A 130 7.24 0.47 -12.42
CA LEU A 130 8.56 0.39 -11.78
C LEU A 130 9.62 1.21 -12.55
N ALA A 131 9.55 1.23 -13.88
CA ALA A 131 10.42 2.06 -14.71
C ALA A 131 10.24 3.56 -14.41
N LYS A 132 8.99 4.03 -14.28
CA LYS A 132 8.69 5.40 -13.84
C LYS A 132 9.25 5.69 -12.45
N LEU A 133 9.06 4.79 -11.49
CA LEU A 133 9.57 4.97 -10.12
C LEU A 133 11.11 5.00 -10.10
N ASN A 134 11.77 4.15 -10.90
CA ASN A 134 13.22 4.17 -11.05
C ASN A 134 13.74 5.48 -11.66
N ALA A 135 12.97 6.08 -12.58
CA ALA A 135 13.28 7.34 -13.24
C ALA A 135 13.06 8.59 -12.37
N LEU A 136 12.50 8.45 -11.15
CA LEU A 136 12.38 9.58 -10.22
C LEU A 136 13.75 10.22 -9.94
N PRO A 137 13.82 11.50 -9.53
CA PRO A 137 15.07 12.13 -9.14
C PRO A 137 15.74 11.43 -7.95
N SER A 138 17.06 11.32 -7.98
CA SER A 138 17.84 10.78 -6.86
C SER A 138 17.86 11.74 -5.68
N VAL A 139 17.74 11.19 -4.48
CA VAL A 139 17.89 11.93 -3.23
C VAL A 139 19.19 11.46 -2.59
N PRO A 140 20.07 12.38 -2.12
CA PRO A 140 21.30 12.00 -1.44
C PRO A 140 21.00 11.06 -0.28
N ALA A 141 21.67 9.91 -0.26
CA ALA A 141 21.64 9.03 0.90
C ALA A 141 22.45 9.70 2.01
N GLY A 142 21.85 9.89 3.18
CA GLY A 142 22.58 10.23 4.40
C GLY A 142 23.43 9.06 4.89
N ASP A 143 23.84 9.12 6.16
CA ASP A 143 24.62 8.05 6.77
C ASP A 143 23.85 6.73 6.73
N LEU A 144 24.52 5.69 6.24
CA LEU A 144 23.99 4.34 6.17
C LEU A 144 24.33 3.56 7.45
N PRO A 145 23.51 2.55 7.82
CA PRO A 145 23.84 1.66 8.92
C PRO A 145 25.19 0.98 8.69
N ALA A 146 25.97 0.80 9.76
CA ALA A 146 27.19 0.01 9.72
C ALA A 146 26.87 -1.41 9.20
N GLY A 147 27.63 -1.89 8.23
CA GLY A 147 27.43 -3.23 7.65
C GLY A 147 26.37 -3.32 6.54
N ALA A 148 25.79 -2.21 6.08
CA ALA A 148 24.85 -2.20 4.95
C ALA A 148 25.46 -2.79 3.67
N ASP A 149 24.88 -3.90 3.20
CA ASP A 149 25.29 -4.53 1.94
C ASP A 149 24.82 -3.73 0.71
N GLU A 150 25.17 -4.21 -0.49
CA GLU A 150 24.77 -3.56 -1.73
C GLU A 150 23.26 -3.60 -1.99
N GLY A 151 22.58 -4.70 -1.61
CA GLY A 151 21.13 -4.83 -1.74
C GLY A 151 20.40 -3.80 -0.89
N PHE A 152 20.79 -3.66 0.38
CA PHE A 152 20.27 -2.66 1.30
C PHE A 152 20.46 -1.25 0.72
N ARG A 153 21.67 -0.93 0.25
CA ARG A 153 21.99 0.39 -0.32
C ARG A 153 21.11 0.72 -1.53
N ARG A 154 20.91 -0.25 -2.43
CA ARG A 154 20.03 -0.07 -3.61
C ARG A 154 18.58 0.17 -3.19
N VAL A 155 18.05 -0.63 -2.27
CA VAL A 155 16.65 -0.49 -1.79
C VAL A 155 16.47 0.80 -1.00
N HIS A 156 17.44 1.18 -0.17
CA HIS A 156 17.43 2.42 0.59
C HIS A 156 17.46 3.65 -0.32
N ALA A 157 18.36 3.67 -1.32
CA ALA A 157 18.38 4.74 -2.32
C ALA A 157 17.04 4.84 -3.06
N PHE A 158 16.49 3.71 -3.50
CA PHE A 158 15.17 3.68 -4.14
C PHE A 158 14.07 4.21 -3.20
N HIS A 159 14.05 3.77 -1.94
CA HIS A 159 13.12 4.23 -0.90
C HIS A 159 13.12 5.75 -0.76
N LEU A 160 14.30 6.38 -0.67
CA LEU A 160 14.40 7.83 -0.53
C LEU A 160 13.77 8.58 -1.72
N LYS A 161 13.96 8.08 -2.94
CA LYS A 161 13.37 8.68 -4.16
C LYS A 161 11.84 8.63 -4.12
N VAL A 162 11.29 7.45 -3.83
CA VAL A 162 9.83 7.25 -3.81
C VAL A 162 9.18 7.94 -2.61
N ASP A 163 9.83 7.98 -1.44
CA ASP A 163 9.31 8.65 -0.25
C ASP A 163 9.31 10.18 -0.40
N HIS A 164 10.35 10.73 -1.03
CA HIS A 164 10.41 12.15 -1.38
C HIS A 164 9.29 12.52 -2.36
N ALA A 165 9.12 11.74 -3.44
CA ALA A 165 8.05 11.95 -4.42
C ALA A 165 6.65 11.82 -3.78
N ALA A 166 6.45 10.83 -2.91
CA ALA A 166 5.20 10.63 -2.19
C ALA A 166 4.86 11.82 -1.27
N THR A 167 5.85 12.33 -0.53
CA THR A 167 5.67 13.42 0.43
C THR A 167 5.34 14.75 -0.25
N HIS A 168 5.98 15.04 -1.38
CA HIS A 168 5.81 16.30 -2.09
C HIS A 168 4.66 16.27 -3.12
N GLY A 169 4.22 15.09 -3.59
CA GLY A 169 3.11 14.97 -4.53
C GLY A 169 1.71 15.05 -3.89
N ALA A 170 1.55 14.60 -2.64
CA ALA A 170 0.26 14.48 -1.95
C ALA A 170 -0.48 15.79 -1.50
N PRO A 171 0.18 16.92 -1.14
CA PRO A 171 -0.48 17.98 -0.36
C PRO A 171 -1.44 18.91 -1.13
N HIS A 172 -1.37 18.99 -2.46
CA HIS A 172 -2.15 19.99 -3.20
C HIS A 172 -3.64 19.64 -3.27
N PHE A 173 -3.99 18.36 -3.37
CA PHE A 173 -5.36 17.93 -3.65
C PHE A 173 -6.37 18.33 -2.57
N ARG A 174 -6.11 17.99 -1.30
CA ARG A 174 -7.06 18.27 -0.21
C ARG A 174 -7.21 19.76 0.10
N ARG A 175 -6.11 20.51 -0.06
CA ARG A 175 -6.12 21.97 0.09
C ARG A 175 -6.99 22.62 -0.97
N LEU A 176 -6.89 22.16 -2.23
CA LEU A 176 -7.72 22.64 -3.33
C LEU A 176 -9.21 22.35 -3.10
N ILE A 177 -9.59 21.13 -2.69
CA ILE A 177 -11.00 20.81 -2.40
C ILE A 177 -11.52 21.62 -1.20
N THR A 178 -10.72 21.76 -0.15
CA THR A 178 -11.05 22.61 1.02
C THR A 178 -11.29 24.07 0.60
N ALA A 179 -10.44 24.60 -0.29
CA ALA A 179 -10.61 25.94 -0.85
C ALA A 179 -11.92 26.06 -1.64
N THR A 180 -12.31 25.04 -2.39
CA THR A 180 -13.57 25.00 -3.14
C THR A 180 -14.78 25.14 -2.21
N VAL A 181 -14.80 24.41 -1.08
CA VAL A 181 -15.85 24.54 -0.07
C VAL A 181 -15.87 25.96 0.51
N GLY A 182 -14.71 26.49 0.88
CA GLY A 182 -14.60 27.84 1.43
C GLY A 182 -15.09 28.93 0.46
N LEU A 183 -14.76 28.81 -0.83
CA LEU A 183 -15.20 29.74 -1.87
C LEU A 183 -16.73 29.73 -2.03
N HIS A 184 -17.38 28.56 -2.01
CA HIS A 184 -18.84 28.46 -2.10
C HIS A 184 -19.53 29.03 -0.85
N VAL A 185 -19.04 28.70 0.35
CA VAL A 185 -19.55 29.27 1.60
C VAL A 185 -19.45 30.80 1.58
N THR A 186 -18.32 31.33 1.12
CA THR A 186 -18.09 32.78 1.01
C THR A 186 -19.00 33.42 -0.04
N ALA A 187 -19.17 32.80 -1.21
CA ALA A 187 -20.06 33.29 -2.25
C ALA A 187 -21.52 33.40 -1.76
N THR A 188 -21.99 32.40 -1.01
CA THR A 188 -23.34 32.41 -0.43
C THR A 188 -23.47 33.45 0.69
N ALA A 189 -22.46 33.59 1.54
CA ALA A 189 -22.44 34.61 2.58
C ALA A 189 -22.47 36.03 1.98
N LEU A 190 -21.71 36.30 0.92
CA LEU A 190 -21.74 37.60 0.22
C LEU A 190 -23.12 37.87 -0.40
N ALA A 191 -23.74 36.86 -1.01
CA ALA A 191 -25.09 36.99 -1.57
C ALA A 191 -26.13 37.30 -0.48
N ALA A 192 -26.11 36.55 0.63
CA ALA A 192 -27.00 36.75 1.77
C ALA A 192 -26.78 38.13 2.42
N ALA A 193 -25.52 38.55 2.60
CA ALA A 193 -25.19 39.86 3.15
C ALA A 193 -25.66 41.00 2.23
N SER A 194 -25.53 40.85 0.91
CA SER A 194 -26.00 41.87 -0.03
C SER A 194 -27.53 42.07 0.05
N LEU A 195 -28.29 40.98 0.16
CA LEU A 195 -29.74 41.05 0.31
C LEU A 195 -30.16 41.57 1.70
N ALA A 196 -29.67 40.96 2.78
CA ALA A 196 -30.10 41.25 4.14
C ALA A 196 -29.58 42.61 4.65
N PHE A 197 -28.36 42.94 4.25
CA PHE A 197 -27.60 44.19 4.41
C PHE A 197 -28.14 45.44 3.71
N HIS A 198 -28.94 45.25 2.65
CA HIS A 198 -29.11 46.26 1.59
C HIS A 198 -27.76 46.83 1.09
N LEU A 199 -26.73 45.98 1.01
CA LEU A 199 -25.40 46.38 0.54
C LEU A 199 -25.41 46.41 -1.00
N HIS A 200 -25.69 47.58 -1.56
CA HIS A 200 -25.81 47.81 -3.01
C HIS A 200 -24.49 48.21 -3.69
N HIS A 201 -23.34 47.98 -3.05
CA HIS A 201 -22.04 48.27 -3.66
C HIS A 201 -21.75 47.33 -4.83
N ALA A 202 -21.26 47.88 -5.94
CA ALA A 202 -20.89 47.10 -7.14
C ALA A 202 -19.90 45.97 -6.84
N ALA A 203 -19.08 46.10 -5.79
CA ALA A 203 -18.13 45.07 -5.35
C ALA A 203 -18.81 43.75 -4.91
N MET A 204 -20.06 43.77 -4.44
CA MET A 204 -20.75 42.56 -3.92
C MET A 204 -20.98 41.49 -5.00
N PRO A 205 -21.67 41.78 -6.13
CA PRO A 205 -21.88 40.80 -7.19
C PRO A 205 -20.56 40.34 -7.84
N TRP A 206 -19.58 41.25 -7.99
CA TRP A 206 -18.25 40.89 -8.51
C TRP A 206 -17.50 39.96 -7.56
N GLY A 207 -17.53 40.22 -6.25
CA GLY A 207 -16.94 39.33 -5.25
C GLY A 207 -17.54 37.92 -5.27
N LYS A 208 -18.87 37.81 -5.35
CA LYS A 208 -19.57 36.52 -5.52
C LYS A 208 -19.11 35.81 -6.80
N LEU A 209 -19.07 36.53 -7.92
CA LEU A 209 -18.68 35.97 -9.22
C LEU A 209 -17.23 35.47 -9.21
N LEU A 210 -16.32 36.23 -8.59
CA LEU A 210 -14.92 35.83 -8.41
C LEU A 210 -14.80 34.56 -7.57
N CYS A 211 -15.57 34.41 -6.49
CA CYS A 211 -15.57 33.18 -5.69
C CYS A 211 -16.01 31.95 -6.51
N LEU A 212 -17.05 32.10 -7.34
CA LEU A 212 -17.55 31.02 -8.20
C LEU A 212 -16.54 30.65 -9.30
N PHE A 213 -15.95 31.63 -9.99
CA PHE A 213 -14.89 31.36 -10.98
C PHE A 213 -13.64 30.75 -10.34
N GLY A 214 -13.27 31.20 -9.14
CA GLY A 214 -12.18 30.61 -8.37
C GLY A 214 -12.45 29.13 -8.07
N ALA A 215 -13.67 28.80 -7.64
CA ALA A 215 -14.05 27.42 -7.36
C ALA A 215 -14.02 26.53 -8.62
N LEU A 216 -14.50 27.04 -9.76
CA LEU A 216 -14.40 26.37 -11.06
C LEU A 216 -12.95 26.18 -11.50
N GLY A 217 -12.12 27.21 -11.37
CA GLY A 217 -10.70 27.15 -11.69
C GLY A 217 -9.97 26.08 -10.86
N VAL A 218 -10.26 26.02 -9.56
CA VAL A 218 -9.74 24.97 -8.68
C VAL A 218 -10.21 23.58 -9.12
N ALA A 219 -11.48 23.41 -9.48
CA ALA A 219 -12.00 22.13 -9.99
C ALA A 219 -11.29 21.68 -11.28
N LEU A 220 -11.00 22.62 -12.20
CA LEU A 220 -10.25 22.33 -13.42
C LEU A 220 -8.80 21.93 -13.15
N VAL A 221 -8.13 22.63 -12.22
CA VAL A 221 -6.76 22.29 -11.77
C VAL A 221 -6.74 20.90 -11.14
N VAL A 222 -7.70 20.60 -10.26
CA VAL A 222 -7.84 19.27 -9.65
C VAL A 222 -8.05 18.20 -10.72
N ARG A 223 -8.90 18.44 -11.71
CA ARG A 223 -9.14 17.51 -12.82
C ARG A 223 -7.86 17.26 -13.63
N HIS A 224 -7.08 18.30 -13.90
CA HIS A 224 -5.84 18.18 -14.65
C HIS A 224 -4.77 17.37 -13.89
N HIS A 225 -4.54 17.68 -12.62
CA HIS A 225 -3.53 16.97 -11.81
C HIS A 225 -3.92 15.54 -11.44
N ARG A 226 -5.23 15.22 -11.37
CA ARG A 226 -5.69 13.83 -11.23
C ARG A 226 -5.09 12.94 -12.33
N HIS A 227 -4.96 13.37 -13.58
CA HIS A 227 -4.39 12.49 -14.60
C HIS A 227 -2.89 12.12 -14.41
N GLN A 228 -2.18 12.69 -13.43
CA GLN A 228 -0.74 12.50 -13.18
C GLN A 228 -0.44 11.64 -11.92
N HIS A 229 -1.20 10.57 -11.65
CA HIS A 229 -1.18 9.70 -10.44
C HIS A 229 0.14 8.95 -10.07
N ASP A 230 1.30 9.55 -10.28
CA ASP A 230 2.58 8.96 -9.87
C ASP A 230 2.78 9.04 -8.34
N TRP A 231 2.11 9.97 -7.64
CA TRP A 231 2.28 10.13 -6.18
C TRP A 231 1.66 9.00 -5.34
N VAL A 232 0.50 8.47 -5.74
CA VAL A 232 -0.20 7.37 -5.03
C VAL A 232 0.65 6.10 -5.08
N ARG A 233 1.19 5.79 -6.27
CA ARG A 233 2.11 4.66 -6.46
C ARG A 233 3.46 4.88 -5.78
N SER A 234 3.98 6.11 -5.80
CA SER A 234 5.19 6.45 -5.04
C SER A 234 4.97 6.24 -3.53
N ARG A 235 3.78 6.59 -3.01
CA ARG A 235 3.41 6.35 -1.62
C ARG A 235 3.33 4.88 -1.27
N LEU A 236 2.71 4.07 -2.13
CA LEU A 236 2.66 2.61 -1.99
C LEU A 236 4.07 2.01 -2.00
N ALA A 237 4.88 2.35 -3.00
CA ALA A 237 6.28 1.91 -3.10
C ALA A 237 7.14 2.35 -1.90
N ALA A 238 6.93 3.56 -1.38
CA ALA A 238 7.62 4.04 -0.19
C ALA A 238 7.30 3.22 1.06
N GLU A 239 6.04 2.84 1.29
CA GLU A 239 5.66 2.03 2.44
C GLU A 239 6.09 0.57 2.32
N ILE A 240 6.00 -0.01 1.12
CA ILE A 240 6.54 -1.33 0.81
C ILE A 240 8.04 -1.39 1.10
N THR A 241 8.80 -0.43 0.56
CA THR A 241 10.26 -0.38 0.72
C THR A 241 10.66 -0.06 2.15
N ARG A 242 9.89 0.78 2.86
CA ARG A 242 10.08 1.01 4.30
C ARG A 242 9.91 -0.28 5.11
N SER A 243 8.88 -1.07 4.78
CA SER A 243 8.67 -2.39 5.40
C SER A 243 9.83 -3.34 5.09
N ALA A 244 10.23 -3.46 3.82
CA ALA A 244 11.34 -4.30 3.39
C ALA A 244 12.68 -3.93 4.07
N LEU A 245 12.98 -2.63 4.21
CA LEU A 245 14.17 -2.16 4.91
C LEU A 245 14.12 -2.44 6.42
N ALA A 246 12.94 -2.34 7.04
CA ALA A 246 12.79 -2.60 8.47
C ALA A 246 13.09 -4.06 8.84
N ILE A 247 12.75 -4.99 7.94
CA ILE A 247 12.97 -6.43 8.12
C ILE A 247 14.30 -6.91 7.55
N TRP A 248 15.14 -6.00 7.07
CA TRP A 248 16.41 -6.34 6.46
C TRP A 248 17.36 -6.97 7.49
N GLY A 249 17.96 -8.12 7.17
CA GLY A 249 18.80 -8.88 8.11
C GLY A 249 18.05 -9.94 8.92
N LEU A 250 16.76 -10.18 8.67
CA LEU A 250 16.12 -11.43 9.08
C LEU A 250 16.86 -12.62 8.44
N PRO A 251 17.08 -13.72 9.18
CA PRO A 251 17.82 -14.88 8.69
C PRO A 251 17.06 -15.67 7.61
N ARG A 252 15.74 -15.49 7.54
CA ARG A 252 14.90 -16.04 6.47
C ARG A 252 14.09 -14.91 5.87
N ALA A 253 13.98 -14.89 4.55
CA ALA A 253 13.11 -13.94 3.87
C ALA A 253 11.65 -14.29 4.19
N VAL A 254 11.04 -13.49 5.06
CA VAL A 254 9.61 -13.62 5.35
C VAL A 254 8.86 -13.06 4.15
N ARG A 255 8.03 -13.90 3.53
CA ARG A 255 7.12 -13.47 2.46
C ARG A 255 5.93 -12.70 3.05
N LEU A 256 6.20 -11.53 3.63
CA LEU A 256 5.19 -10.63 4.25
C LEU A 256 4.12 -10.14 3.26
N PHE A 257 4.35 -10.40 1.99
CA PHE A 257 3.91 -9.63 0.85
C PHE A 257 3.09 -10.44 -0.15
N ASP A 258 3.01 -11.76 0.01
CA ASP A 258 2.43 -12.65 -1.00
C ASP A 258 0.90 -12.51 -1.12
N ASP A 259 0.21 -12.13 -0.03
CA ASP A 259 -1.27 -12.08 0.02
C ASP A 259 -1.86 -10.73 -0.44
N PHE A 260 -1.03 -9.80 -0.94
CA PHE A 260 -1.49 -8.46 -1.35
C PHE A 260 -1.64 -8.35 -2.86
N ASP A 261 -2.64 -7.60 -3.33
CA ASP A 261 -2.68 -7.09 -4.70
C ASP A 261 -1.66 -5.97 -4.83
N TRP A 262 -0.57 -6.23 -5.57
CA TRP A 262 0.54 -5.29 -5.75
C TRP A 262 0.20 -4.12 -6.67
N ALA A 263 -1.02 -4.09 -7.21
CA ALA A 263 -1.54 -3.01 -8.03
C ALA A 263 -0.60 -2.62 -9.18
N GLY A 264 0.04 -3.62 -9.80
CA GLY A 264 1.01 -3.41 -10.86
C GLY A 264 2.42 -3.09 -10.36
N LEU A 265 2.78 -3.41 -9.11
CA LEU A 265 4.15 -3.33 -8.54
C LEU A 265 4.73 -4.72 -8.22
N GLU A 266 4.23 -5.78 -8.83
CA GLU A 266 4.71 -7.17 -8.64
C GLU A 266 6.21 -7.31 -8.93
N PRO A 267 6.80 -6.61 -9.93
CA PRO A 267 8.26 -6.65 -10.14
C PRO A 267 9.06 -5.98 -9.03
N LEU A 268 8.50 -4.99 -8.35
CA LEU A 268 9.15 -4.39 -7.17
C LEU A 268 9.20 -5.44 -6.06
N ARG A 269 8.09 -6.13 -5.76
CA ARG A 269 8.07 -7.25 -4.79
C ARG A 269 9.16 -8.26 -5.11
N ARG A 270 9.19 -8.76 -6.34
CA ARG A 270 10.16 -9.76 -6.80
C ARG A 270 11.60 -9.27 -6.62
N SER A 271 11.88 -8.01 -6.98
CA SER A 271 13.20 -7.42 -6.80
C SER A 271 13.61 -7.34 -5.33
N LEU A 272 12.69 -6.95 -4.44
CA LEU A 272 12.93 -6.92 -3.00
C LEU A 272 13.18 -8.32 -2.45
N ASP A 273 12.35 -9.30 -2.83
CA ASP A 273 12.46 -10.70 -2.39
C ASP A 273 13.85 -11.27 -2.74
N VAL A 274 14.30 -11.09 -3.98
CA VAL A 274 15.62 -11.57 -4.44
C VAL A 274 16.75 -10.87 -3.67
N LEU A 275 16.71 -9.53 -3.56
CA LEU A 275 17.77 -8.78 -2.88
C LEU A 275 17.85 -9.12 -1.38
N GLN A 276 16.70 -9.28 -0.72
CA GLN A 276 16.65 -9.61 0.70
C GLN A 276 17.14 -11.04 0.96
N ARG A 277 16.77 -12.03 0.14
CA ARG A 277 17.25 -13.42 0.28
C ARG A 277 18.76 -13.51 0.15
N ARG A 278 19.33 -12.83 -0.85
CA ARG A 278 20.78 -12.76 -1.05
C ARG A 278 21.51 -12.13 0.13
N SER A 279 20.93 -11.06 0.68
CA SER A 279 21.45 -10.43 1.90
C SER A 279 21.43 -11.38 3.09
N ALA A 280 20.27 -12.00 3.36
CA ALA A 280 20.07 -12.91 4.50
C ALA A 280 21.06 -14.09 4.51
N ARG A 281 21.42 -14.61 3.33
CA ARG A 281 22.42 -15.69 3.20
C ARG A 281 23.84 -15.25 3.53
N THR A 282 24.21 -14.02 3.21
CA THR A 282 25.61 -13.56 3.36
C THR A 282 25.92 -13.03 4.75
N ARG A 283 24.98 -12.31 5.38
CA ARG A 283 25.20 -11.66 6.69
C ARG A 283 23.89 -11.55 7.50
N PRO A 284 23.41 -12.63 8.13
CA PRO A 284 22.29 -12.53 9.05
C PRO A 284 22.69 -11.68 10.27
N ALA A 285 21.78 -10.81 10.72
CA ALA A 285 22.01 -9.99 11.91
C ALA A 285 21.89 -10.85 13.19
N PRO A 286 22.66 -10.56 14.26
CA PRO A 286 22.44 -11.17 15.57
C PRO A 286 21.01 -10.92 16.06
N PHE A 287 20.39 -11.93 16.70
CA PHE A 287 18.99 -11.88 17.11
C PHE A 287 18.64 -10.64 17.94
N ASP A 288 19.41 -10.38 19.00
CA ASP A 288 19.14 -9.26 19.89
C ASP A 288 19.35 -7.90 19.22
N GLU A 289 20.41 -7.77 18.40
CA GLU A 289 20.69 -6.55 17.65
C GLU A 289 19.55 -6.23 16.68
N PHE A 290 19.13 -7.22 15.90
CA PHE A 290 18.02 -7.09 14.96
C PHE A 290 16.71 -6.74 15.70
N LYS A 291 16.37 -7.50 16.75
CA LYS A 291 15.15 -7.30 17.54
C LYS A 291 15.10 -5.88 18.11
N GLN A 292 16.19 -5.40 18.71
CA GLN A 292 16.26 -4.07 19.30
C GLN A 292 16.15 -2.98 18.23
N ARG A 293 16.84 -3.13 17.09
CA ARG A 293 16.74 -2.20 15.96
C ARG A 293 15.32 -2.13 15.43
N TYR A 294 14.68 -3.26 15.15
CA TYR A 294 13.30 -3.31 14.66
C TYR A 294 12.32 -2.67 15.65
N LEU A 295 12.44 -2.97 16.94
CA LEU A 295 11.56 -2.38 17.96
C LEU A 295 11.72 -0.87 18.08
N ARG A 296 12.95 -0.37 17.99
CA ARG A 296 13.27 1.07 18.14
C ARG A 296 12.94 1.87 16.89
N GLU A 297 13.40 1.41 15.72
CA GLU A 297 13.32 2.19 14.49
C GLU A 297 11.97 2.00 13.80
N ARG A 298 11.45 0.77 13.77
CA ARG A 298 10.20 0.45 13.06
C ARG A 298 8.99 0.60 13.97
N ILE A 299 8.92 -0.15 15.07
CA ILE A 299 7.71 -0.17 15.92
C ILE A 299 7.54 1.15 16.68
N ASP A 300 8.54 1.63 17.40
CA ASP A 300 8.43 2.90 18.14
C ASP A 300 8.31 4.10 17.21
N GLY A 301 9.05 4.10 16.10
CA GLY A 301 8.93 5.12 15.06
C GLY A 301 7.51 5.25 14.54
N GLN A 302 6.86 4.14 14.19
CA GLN A 302 5.47 4.12 13.72
C GLN A 302 4.47 4.46 14.83
N ARG A 303 4.65 3.94 16.05
CA ARG A 303 3.80 4.31 17.21
C ARG A 303 3.81 5.81 17.44
N ALA A 304 4.99 6.43 17.43
CA ALA A 304 5.16 7.87 17.61
C ALA A 304 4.55 8.66 16.44
N TYR A 305 4.66 8.16 15.20
CA TYR A 305 4.01 8.77 14.05
C TYR A 305 2.48 8.78 14.21
N PHE A 306 1.86 7.63 14.49
CA PHE A 306 0.40 7.54 14.64
C PHE A 306 -0.12 8.36 15.83
N ALA A 307 0.59 8.35 16.96
CA ALA A 307 0.25 9.19 18.10
C ALA A 307 0.29 10.69 17.75
N ARG A 308 1.32 11.15 17.01
CA ARG A 308 1.39 12.54 16.52
C ARG A 308 0.25 12.86 15.57
N GLN A 309 -0.10 11.96 14.64
CA GLN A 309 -1.19 12.19 13.70
C GLN A 309 -2.56 12.23 14.40
N GLU A 310 -2.78 11.35 15.39
CA GLU A 310 -3.97 11.37 16.22
C GLU A 310 -4.10 12.68 17.01
N SER A 311 -3.02 13.13 17.66
CA SER A 311 -3.01 14.37 18.45
C SER A 311 -3.38 15.62 17.65
N LYS A 312 -3.17 15.58 16.33
CA LYS A 312 -3.58 16.65 15.39
C LYS A 312 -5.01 16.48 14.89
N ALA A 313 -5.40 15.25 14.54
CA ALA A 313 -6.68 14.96 13.92
C ALA A 313 -7.88 15.03 14.89
N VAL A 314 -7.70 14.59 16.15
CA VAL A 314 -8.75 14.63 17.18
C VAL A 314 -9.27 16.05 17.45
N PRO A 315 -8.42 17.05 17.79
CA PRO A 315 -8.89 18.40 18.03
C PRO A 315 -9.42 19.09 16.76
N GLN A 316 -8.95 18.70 15.58
CA GLN A 316 -9.51 19.18 14.32
C GLN A 316 -10.94 18.66 14.12
N LEU A 317 -11.18 17.36 14.31
CA LEU A 317 -12.52 16.77 14.23
C LEU A 317 -13.48 17.37 15.27
N ALA A 318 -13.01 17.56 16.50
CA ALA A 318 -13.81 18.17 17.57
C ALA A 318 -14.24 19.61 17.22
N ARG A 319 -13.32 20.45 16.71
CA ARG A 319 -13.63 21.82 16.30
C ARG A 319 -14.62 21.88 15.14
N LEU A 320 -14.45 21.03 14.11
CA LEU A 320 -15.37 21.00 12.98
C LEU A 320 -16.76 20.48 13.39
N ARG A 321 -16.84 19.48 14.28
CA ARG A 321 -18.11 19.01 14.84
C ARG A 321 -18.80 20.10 15.65
N LEU A 322 -18.05 20.81 16.50
CA LEU A 322 -18.58 21.94 17.25
C LEU A 322 -19.14 23.01 16.31
N GLY A 323 -18.38 23.39 15.26
CA GLY A 323 -18.82 24.33 14.24
C GLY A 323 -20.10 23.88 13.53
N PHE A 324 -20.18 22.60 13.14
CA PHE A 324 -21.38 22.01 12.56
C PHE A 324 -22.58 22.09 13.51
N THR A 325 -22.43 21.65 14.76
CA THR A 325 -23.50 21.65 15.76
C THR A 325 -23.97 23.06 16.07
N VAL A 326 -23.06 23.99 16.35
CA VAL A 326 -23.40 25.39 16.63
C VAL A 326 -24.13 26.03 15.46
N SER A 327 -23.62 25.87 14.23
CA SER A 327 -24.26 26.44 13.04
C SER A 327 -25.65 25.86 12.80
N SER A 328 -25.83 24.55 13.00
CA SER A 328 -27.12 23.87 12.81
C SER A 328 -28.14 24.29 13.87
N VAL A 329 -27.74 24.34 15.14
CA VAL A 329 -28.61 24.78 16.24
C VAL A 329 -29.01 26.24 16.06
N LEU A 330 -28.05 27.12 15.74
CA LEU A 330 -28.35 28.53 15.50
C LEU A 330 -29.27 28.71 14.29
N ALA A 331 -29.12 27.93 13.22
CA ALA A 331 -30.02 27.98 12.07
C ALA A 331 -31.47 27.66 12.47
N ILE A 332 -31.67 26.61 13.27
CA ILE A 332 -33.00 26.22 13.79
C ILE A 332 -33.55 27.33 14.68
N VAL A 333 -32.76 27.82 15.63
CA VAL A 333 -33.18 28.89 16.55
C VAL A 333 -33.56 30.15 15.79
N PHE A 334 -32.72 30.61 14.84
CA PHE A 334 -32.99 31.84 14.08
C PHE A 334 -34.24 31.70 13.22
N THR A 335 -34.43 30.54 12.59
CA THR A 335 -35.64 30.24 11.81
C THR A 335 -36.88 30.17 12.70
N ALA A 336 -36.77 29.57 13.89
CA ALA A 336 -37.89 29.49 14.85
C ALA A 336 -38.26 30.87 15.41
N VAL A 337 -37.27 31.71 15.76
CA VAL A 337 -37.50 33.08 16.21
C VAL A 337 -38.13 33.91 15.09
N TYR A 338 -37.67 33.78 13.85
CA TYR A 338 -38.29 34.43 12.69
C TYR A 338 -39.75 33.99 12.52
N ALA A 339 -40.02 32.69 12.56
CA ALA A 339 -41.36 32.14 12.44
C ALA A 339 -42.27 32.67 13.55
N LEU A 340 -41.84 32.62 14.82
CA LEU A 340 -42.61 33.12 15.95
C LEU A 340 -42.88 34.63 15.81
N HIS A 341 -41.85 35.42 15.49
CA HIS A 341 -41.98 36.86 15.26
C HIS A 341 -43.03 37.16 14.18
N SER A 342 -43.01 36.42 13.06
CA SER A 342 -43.96 36.60 11.96
C SER A 342 -45.41 36.24 12.32
N THR A 343 -45.62 35.45 13.38
CA THR A 343 -46.97 35.08 13.87
C THR A 343 -47.53 35.99 14.96
N LEU A 344 -46.69 36.80 15.60
CA LEU A 344 -47.13 37.71 16.66
C LEU A 344 -47.71 38.99 16.05
N ALA A 345 -48.87 39.43 16.56
CA ALA A 345 -49.61 40.57 16.01
C ALA A 345 -48.92 41.94 16.17
N GLN A 346 -47.89 42.03 17.03
CA GLN A 346 -47.07 43.23 17.17
C GLN A 346 -45.58 42.85 17.12
N PRO A 347 -44.87 43.19 16.02
CA PRO A 347 -43.45 42.93 15.89
C PRO A 347 -42.64 43.89 16.77
N ILE A 348 -41.70 43.35 17.56
CA ILE A 348 -40.88 44.10 18.55
C ILE A 348 -39.39 44.05 18.17
N ALA A 349 -39.01 43.37 17.09
CA ALA A 349 -37.60 43.20 16.74
C ALA A 349 -37.00 44.52 16.22
N PRO A 350 -35.84 44.96 16.77
CA PRO A 350 -35.09 46.06 16.17
C PRO A 350 -34.64 45.74 14.73
N PRO A 351 -34.51 46.73 13.83
CA PRO A 351 -34.17 46.49 12.42
C PRO A 351 -32.90 45.66 12.19
N TRP A 352 -31.87 45.85 13.03
CA TRP A 352 -30.63 45.06 12.92
C TRP A 352 -30.85 43.56 13.22
N VAL A 353 -31.82 43.24 14.09
CA VAL A 353 -32.22 41.86 14.39
C VAL A 353 -32.90 41.25 13.18
N GLU A 354 -33.78 41.99 12.51
CA GLU A 354 -34.45 41.50 11.31
C GLU A 354 -33.44 41.21 10.19
N MET A 355 -32.50 42.12 9.94
CA MET A 355 -31.45 41.92 8.94
C MET A 355 -30.55 40.72 9.28
N ALA A 356 -30.05 40.63 10.52
CA ALA A 356 -29.08 39.62 10.90
C ALA A 356 -29.69 38.22 11.16
N ILE A 357 -30.81 38.16 11.88
CA ILE A 357 -31.43 36.92 12.37
C ILE A 357 -32.48 36.40 11.40
N PHE A 358 -33.17 37.26 10.66
CA PHE A 358 -34.24 36.83 9.73
C PHE A 358 -33.74 36.79 8.29
N GLY A 359 -32.95 37.79 7.88
CA GLY A 359 -32.41 37.88 6.52
C GLY A 359 -31.12 37.10 6.28
N PHE A 360 -30.11 37.27 7.15
CA PHE A 360 -28.77 36.74 6.90
C PHE A 360 -28.54 35.33 7.46
N GLY A 361 -28.74 35.16 8.76
CA GLY A 361 -28.39 33.94 9.49
C GLY A 361 -29.07 32.66 8.97
N PRO A 362 -30.38 32.64 8.67
CA PRO A 362 -31.07 31.46 8.16
C PRO A 362 -30.55 30.97 6.80
N ILE A 363 -29.94 31.85 5.99
CA ILE A 363 -29.31 31.47 4.71
C ILE A 363 -27.88 30.97 4.95
N VAL A 364 -27.09 31.66 5.78
CA VAL A 364 -25.66 31.39 5.92
C VAL A 364 -25.35 30.24 6.87
N LEU A 365 -26.09 30.10 7.98
CA LEU A 365 -25.82 29.09 9.00
C LEU A 365 -25.97 27.64 8.50
N PRO A 366 -27.00 27.27 7.70
CA PRO A 366 -27.08 25.94 7.09
C PRO A 366 -25.93 25.66 6.13
N VAL A 367 -25.49 26.66 5.36
CA VAL A 367 -24.37 26.54 4.42
C VAL A 367 -23.04 26.38 5.16
N LEU A 368 -22.86 27.08 6.28
CA LEU A 368 -21.71 26.88 7.18
C LEU A 368 -21.71 25.48 7.78
N ALA A 369 -22.87 24.99 8.26
CA ALA A 369 -23.00 23.61 8.73
C ALA A 369 -22.63 22.60 7.62
N ALA A 370 -23.18 22.77 6.42
CA ALA A 370 -22.84 21.97 5.24
C ALA A 370 -21.34 22.04 4.91
N GLY A 371 -20.71 23.20 5.05
CA GLY A 371 -19.27 23.39 4.92
C GLY A 371 -18.48 22.57 5.93
N PHE A 372 -18.81 22.65 7.22
CA PHE A 372 -18.14 21.88 8.27
C PHE A 372 -18.24 20.36 8.06
N ILE A 373 -19.44 19.83 7.75
CA ILE A 373 -19.60 18.39 7.49
C ILE A 373 -18.87 17.96 6.21
N SER A 374 -18.86 18.81 5.17
CA SER A 374 -18.08 18.56 3.94
C SER A 374 -16.58 18.48 4.25
N LEU A 375 -16.04 19.40 5.05
CA LEU A 375 -14.62 19.38 5.44
C LEU A 375 -14.26 18.14 6.27
N ILE A 376 -15.17 17.67 7.12
CA ILE A 376 -14.99 16.42 7.87
C ILE A 376 -14.92 15.23 6.91
N SER A 377 -15.85 15.17 5.94
CA SER A 377 -15.94 14.09 4.94
C SER A 377 -14.74 14.08 3.97
N ILE A 378 -14.39 15.22 3.38
CA ILE A 378 -13.28 15.37 2.43
C ILE A 378 -11.94 14.95 3.04
N ASN A 379 -11.73 15.25 4.33
CA ASN A 379 -10.52 14.88 5.02
C ASN A 379 -10.59 13.48 5.65
N ASP A 380 -11.74 12.81 5.55
CA ASP A 380 -12.02 11.49 6.11
C ASP A 380 -11.63 11.40 7.60
N LEU A 381 -11.95 12.46 8.36
CA LEU A 381 -11.42 12.64 9.70
C LEU A 381 -11.92 11.58 10.69
N HIS A 382 -13.16 11.11 10.54
CA HIS A 382 -13.70 10.02 11.36
C HIS A 382 -12.89 8.74 11.19
N ARG A 383 -12.70 8.31 9.94
CA ARG A 383 -11.92 7.10 9.64
C ARG A 383 -10.47 7.25 10.08
N ARG A 384 -9.83 8.38 9.79
CA ARG A 384 -8.43 8.65 10.19
C ARG A 384 -8.21 8.55 11.69
N VAL A 385 -9.04 9.22 12.49
CA VAL A 385 -8.92 9.20 13.95
C VAL A 385 -9.08 7.76 14.47
N ALA A 386 -10.07 7.02 13.96
CA ALA A 386 -10.27 5.63 14.35
C ALA A 386 -9.07 4.75 13.97
N ARG A 387 -8.56 4.88 12.73
CA ARG A 387 -7.41 4.11 12.23
C ARG A 387 -6.11 4.43 12.98
N TYR A 388 -5.84 5.70 13.29
CA TYR A 388 -4.64 6.06 14.05
C TYR A 388 -4.64 5.44 15.45
N ARG A 389 -5.79 5.44 16.14
CA ARG A 389 -5.97 4.76 17.44
C ARG A 389 -5.78 3.25 17.32
N GLU A 390 -6.45 2.65 16.34
CA GLU A 390 -6.37 1.21 16.09
C GLU A 390 -4.91 0.78 15.83
N MET A 391 -4.20 1.52 14.98
CA MET A 391 -2.81 1.22 14.65
C MET A 391 -1.88 1.41 15.85
N HIS A 392 -2.08 2.46 16.64
CA HIS A 392 -1.33 2.66 17.87
C HIS A 392 -1.49 1.48 18.83
N ILE A 393 -2.72 0.99 19.04
CA ILE A 393 -3.03 -0.18 19.89
C ILE A 393 -2.39 -1.45 19.33
N ARG A 394 -2.51 -1.71 18.02
CA ARG A 394 -1.94 -2.89 17.37
C ARG A 394 -0.41 -2.92 17.50
N LEU A 395 0.25 -1.79 17.26
CA LEU A 395 1.70 -1.68 17.37
C LEU A 395 2.18 -1.73 18.83
N GLU A 396 1.39 -1.21 19.78
CA GLU A 396 1.65 -1.37 21.21
C GLU A 396 1.65 -2.85 21.62
N ALA A 397 0.64 -3.60 21.17
CA ALA A 397 0.54 -5.03 21.43
C ALA A 397 1.71 -5.79 20.81
N ALA A 398 2.05 -5.49 19.54
CA ALA A 398 3.20 -6.10 18.86
C ALA A 398 4.52 -5.79 19.57
N ARG A 399 4.70 -4.56 20.10
CA ARG A 399 5.88 -4.19 20.90
C ARG A 399 5.98 -5.03 22.16
N LYS A 400 4.89 -5.13 22.92
CA LYS A 400 4.85 -5.91 24.17
C LYS A 400 5.12 -7.39 23.90
N GLU A 401 4.50 -7.95 22.88
CA GLU A 401 4.70 -9.34 22.46
C GLU A 401 6.16 -9.59 22.07
N ALA A 402 6.72 -8.75 21.18
CA ALA A 402 8.11 -8.86 20.75
C ALA A 402 9.11 -8.78 21.92
N ALA A 403 8.84 -7.99 22.96
CA ALA A 403 9.73 -7.85 24.11
C ALA A 403 10.06 -9.19 24.78
N PHE A 404 9.09 -10.11 24.88
CA PHE A 404 9.27 -11.43 25.51
C PHE A 404 9.82 -12.51 24.58
N VAL A 405 9.79 -12.30 23.27
CA VAL A 405 10.22 -13.29 22.28
C VAL A 405 11.73 -13.54 22.35
N GLN A 406 12.14 -14.81 22.36
CA GLN A 406 13.54 -15.26 22.42
C GLN A 406 13.97 -16.12 21.21
N THR A 407 13.09 -16.31 20.22
CA THR A 407 13.35 -17.16 19.05
C THR A 407 12.97 -16.46 17.75
N TRP A 408 13.69 -16.76 16.67
CA TRP A 408 13.43 -16.20 15.35
C TRP A 408 12.00 -16.47 14.86
N GLY A 409 11.52 -17.71 14.93
CA GLY A 409 10.19 -18.05 14.42
C GLY A 409 9.06 -17.35 15.18
N ALA A 410 9.21 -17.10 16.49
CA ALA A 410 8.23 -16.30 17.22
C ALA A 410 8.33 -14.81 16.84
N LEU A 411 9.54 -14.28 16.62
CA LEU A 411 9.75 -12.88 16.27
C LEU A 411 9.20 -12.59 14.87
N GLU A 412 9.44 -13.49 13.92
CA GLU A 412 8.91 -13.45 12.56
C GLU A 412 7.38 -13.37 12.54
N ARG A 413 6.68 -14.12 13.41
CA ARG A 413 5.21 -14.02 13.52
C ARG A 413 4.73 -12.67 14.03
N VAL A 414 5.46 -12.06 14.96
CA VAL A 414 5.14 -10.71 15.46
C VAL A 414 5.38 -9.67 14.36
N ILE A 415 6.49 -9.78 13.63
CA ILE A 415 6.86 -8.92 12.50
C ILE A 415 5.84 -9.04 11.37
N ALA A 416 5.67 -10.26 10.83
CA ALA A 416 4.38 -10.87 10.51
C ALA A 416 3.16 -9.95 10.54
N LYS A 417 2.56 -9.98 11.72
CA LYS A 417 1.34 -9.30 12.10
C LYS A 417 1.47 -7.78 12.06
N ALA A 418 2.59 -7.22 12.51
CA ALA A 418 2.81 -5.78 12.58
C ALA A 418 2.94 -5.16 11.18
N GLU A 419 3.77 -5.73 10.31
CA GLU A 419 4.00 -5.25 8.95
C GLU A 419 2.76 -5.44 8.08
N ARG A 420 2.07 -6.58 8.21
CA ARG A 420 0.78 -6.78 7.51
C ARG A 420 -0.25 -5.72 7.89
N ALA A 421 -0.37 -5.37 9.17
CA ALA A 421 -1.28 -4.33 9.61
C ALA A 421 -0.91 -2.96 9.01
N LEU A 422 0.38 -2.60 9.00
CA LEU A 422 0.87 -1.33 8.44
C LEU A 422 0.62 -1.23 6.93
N LEU A 423 0.86 -2.32 6.19
CA LEU A 423 0.73 -2.35 4.74
C LEU A 423 -0.71 -2.44 4.26
N GLN A 424 -1.55 -3.21 4.97
CA GLN A 424 -2.96 -3.38 4.61
C GLN A 424 -3.68 -2.04 4.48
N GLU A 425 -3.41 -1.08 5.38
CA GLU A 425 -3.98 0.26 5.28
C GLU A 425 -3.59 0.97 3.97
N VAL A 426 -2.34 0.80 3.53
CA VAL A 426 -1.81 1.44 2.33
C VAL A 426 -2.40 0.80 1.08
N PHE A 427 -2.53 -0.53 1.05
CA PHE A 427 -3.16 -1.27 -0.04
C PHE A 427 -4.66 -0.95 -0.16
N GLU A 428 -5.41 -0.94 0.95
CA GLU A 428 -6.83 -0.54 0.98
C GLU A 428 -6.99 0.91 0.47
N TRP A 429 -6.10 1.81 0.89
CA TRP A 429 -6.17 3.20 0.43
C TRP A 429 -5.81 3.34 -1.05
N HIS A 430 -4.83 2.58 -1.54
CA HIS A 430 -4.48 2.54 -2.96
C HIS A 430 -5.67 2.03 -3.78
N SER A 431 -6.29 0.91 -3.41
CA SER A 431 -7.39 0.32 -4.16
C SER A 431 -8.59 1.26 -4.25
N ILE A 432 -9.01 1.86 -3.12
CA ILE A 432 -10.10 2.85 -3.11
C ILE A 432 -9.79 4.01 -4.05
N THR A 433 -8.55 4.51 -4.03
CA THR A 433 -8.14 5.64 -4.88
C THR A 433 -8.15 5.22 -6.36
N SER A 434 -7.56 4.08 -6.71
CA SER A 434 -7.48 3.61 -8.10
C SER A 434 -8.83 3.21 -8.71
N PHE A 435 -9.73 2.58 -7.95
CA PHE A 435 -11.05 2.16 -8.47
C PHE A 435 -12.04 3.31 -8.59
N SER A 436 -11.91 4.34 -7.74
CA SER A 436 -12.72 5.56 -7.85
C SER A 436 -12.44 6.40 -9.11
N GLU A 437 -11.42 6.02 -9.90
CA GLU A 437 -10.98 6.73 -11.11
C GLU A 437 -11.44 6.05 -12.41
N THR A 438 -11.80 4.76 -12.36
CA THR A 438 -12.31 4.00 -13.52
C THR A 438 -13.78 4.25 -13.82
N HIS A 439 -14.47 4.99 -12.95
CA HIS A 439 -15.86 5.44 -13.08
C HIS A 439 -15.93 6.96 -13.04
#